data_AF-A0A257NXB9-F1
#
_entry.id   AF-A0A257NXB9-F1
#
_cell.length_a   1.000
_cell.length_b   1.000
_cell.length_c   1.000
_cell.angle_alpha   90.00
_cell.angle_beta   90.00
_cell.angle_gamma   90.00
#
_symmetry.space_group_name_H-M   'P 1'
#
loop_
_entity.id
_entity.type
_entity.pdbx_description
1 polymer ?
#
loop_
_entity_poly.entity_id
_entity_poly.type
_entity_poly.pdbx_seq_one_letter_code
_entity_poly.pdbx_strand_id
1 'polypeptide(L)'
;MPLHLPAACAAWAQPDFQSVLLIELQQSGALVHPLQQSITRGSHALTDDVCLMVLQRDESADSLQVKAGLSYFSIIPGCACEADPTPMSELPEYVELQIDIRRADCAAMLRLLGD
;
A
#
# COMPACT_ATOMS: atom_id res chain seq x y z
N MET A 1 6.50 -4.50 15.61
CA MET A 1 6.01 -3.20 16.10
C MET A 1 4.68 -2.93 15.41
N PRO A 2 3.65 -2.45 16.12
CA PRO A 2 2.42 -2.01 15.46
C PRO A 2 2.72 -0.80 14.57
N LEU A 3 2.12 -0.76 13.39
CA LEU A 3 2.15 0.42 12.54
C LEU A 3 1.38 1.55 13.25
N HIS A 4 1.82 2.79 13.11
CA HIS A 4 1.21 3.94 13.76
C HIS A 4 0.95 5.02 12.69
N LEU A 5 -0.32 5.43 12.53
CA LEU A 5 -0.77 6.34 11.47
C LEU A 5 -1.51 7.58 12.03
N PRO A 6 -0.82 8.44 12.80
CA PRO A 6 -1.43 9.61 13.43
C PRO A 6 -1.91 10.66 12.43
N ALA A 7 -1.21 10.86 11.31
CA ALA A 7 -1.62 11.83 10.30
C ALA A 7 -2.88 11.38 9.58
N ALA A 8 -2.95 10.11 9.16
CA ALA A 8 -4.15 9.56 8.57
C ALA A 8 -5.33 9.57 9.55
N CYS A 9 -5.11 9.23 10.82
CA CYS A 9 -6.16 9.28 11.84
C CYS A 9 -6.71 10.70 12.04
N ALA A 10 -5.85 11.73 12.06
CA ALA A 10 -6.27 13.13 12.16
C ALA A 10 -6.92 13.65 10.87
N ALA A 11 -6.51 13.13 9.72
CA ALA A 11 -7.04 13.50 8.41
C ALA A 11 -8.28 12.71 7.99
N TRP A 12 -8.83 11.82 8.84
CA TRP A 12 -9.95 10.93 8.49
C TRP A 12 -11.12 11.62 7.76
N ALA A 13 -11.59 12.74 8.34
CA ALA A 13 -12.71 13.52 7.82
C ALA A 13 -12.31 14.55 6.75
N GLN A 14 -11.02 14.62 6.40
CA GLN A 14 -10.51 15.58 5.43
C GLN A 14 -10.60 15.02 4.00
N PRO A 15 -10.77 15.88 2.98
CA PRO A 15 -10.75 15.45 1.58
C PRO A 15 -9.38 14.87 1.17
N ASP A 16 -8.30 15.32 1.82
CA ASP A 16 -6.92 14.90 1.51
C ASP A 16 -6.51 13.58 2.19
N PHE A 17 -7.44 12.89 2.86
CA PHE A 17 -7.18 11.66 3.61
C PHE A 17 -6.39 10.61 2.80
N GLN A 18 -6.79 10.39 1.54
CA GLN A 18 -6.13 9.42 0.65
C GLN A 18 -4.64 9.73 0.46
N SER A 19 -4.32 10.99 0.19
CA SER A 19 -2.95 11.45 -0.01
C SER A 19 -2.14 11.34 1.28
N VAL A 20 -2.72 11.76 2.42
CA VAL A 20 -2.07 11.68 3.74
C VAL A 20 -1.78 10.22 4.11
N LEU A 21 -2.75 9.33 3.92
CA LEU A 21 -2.62 7.89 4.17
C LEU A 21 -1.51 7.27 3.33
N LEU A 22 -1.45 7.57 2.03
CA LEU A 22 -0.41 7.08 1.14
C LEU A 22 0.99 7.53 1.60
N ILE A 23 1.15 8.83 1.87
CA ILE A 23 2.43 9.40 2.30
C ILE A 23 2.92 8.74 3.59
N GLU A 24 2.03 8.59 4.57
CA GLU A 24 2.37 8.01 5.88
C GLU A 24 2.72 6.51 5.77
N LEU A 25 2.00 5.77 4.92
CA LEU A 25 2.28 4.37 4.61
C LEU A 25 3.61 4.19 3.87
N GLN A 26 3.97 5.10 2.96
CA GLN A 26 5.27 5.11 2.29
C GLN A 26 6.41 5.44 3.27
N GLN A 27 6.24 6.48 4.09
CA GLN A 27 7.24 6.91 5.07
C GLN A 27 7.51 5.85 6.14
N SER A 28 6.48 5.11 6.55
CA SER A 28 6.63 4.00 7.48
C SER A 28 7.20 2.73 6.85
N GLY A 29 7.32 2.67 5.51
CA GLY A 29 7.75 1.49 4.78
C GLY A 29 6.78 0.31 4.88
N ALA A 30 5.56 0.54 5.37
CA ALA A 30 4.61 -0.52 5.68
C ALA A 30 4.04 -1.21 4.43
N LEU A 31 4.17 -0.57 3.26
CA LEU A 31 3.72 -1.11 1.97
C LEU A 31 4.72 -2.09 1.35
N VAL A 32 6.01 -2.04 1.71
CA VAL A 32 7.05 -2.86 1.05
C VAL A 32 6.74 -4.35 1.16
N HIS A 33 6.43 -4.81 2.38
CA HIS A 33 6.14 -6.21 2.64
C HIS A 33 4.83 -6.70 1.98
N PRO A 34 3.66 -6.04 2.17
CA PRO A 34 2.41 -6.51 1.55
C PRO A 34 2.46 -6.46 0.03
N LEU A 35 3.07 -5.42 -0.57
CA LEU A 35 3.22 -5.36 -2.03
C LEU A 35 4.05 -6.53 -2.53
N GLN A 36 5.22 -6.79 -1.93
CA GLN A 36 6.08 -7.91 -2.28
C GLN A 36 5.39 -9.29 -2.09
N GLN A 37 4.52 -9.43 -1.10
CA GLN A 37 3.76 -10.67 -0.87
C GLN A 37 2.59 -10.85 -1.85
N SER A 38 2.07 -9.77 -2.40
CA SER A 38 0.92 -9.79 -3.32
C SER A 38 1.30 -9.92 -4.80
N ILE A 39 2.60 -9.95 -5.11
CA ILE A 39 3.08 -10.07 -6.48
C ILE A 39 2.55 -11.37 -7.09
N THR A 40 1.87 -11.25 -8.22
CA THR A 40 1.33 -12.40 -8.93
C THR A 40 2.12 -12.70 -10.21
N ARG A 41 2.66 -11.68 -10.88
CA ARG A 41 3.27 -11.79 -12.21
C ARG A 41 4.78 -11.60 -12.18
N GLY A 42 5.25 -10.61 -11.44
CA GLY A 42 6.68 -10.31 -11.30
C GLY A 42 7.37 -11.16 -10.23
N SER A 43 8.54 -10.71 -9.80
CA SER A 43 9.23 -11.24 -8.62
C SER A 43 9.75 -10.18 -7.66
N HIS A 44 9.78 -8.91 -8.08
CA HIS A 44 10.16 -7.78 -7.23
C HIS A 44 9.16 -6.63 -7.38
N ALA A 45 8.61 -6.14 -6.27
CA ALA A 45 7.65 -5.03 -6.27
C ALA A 45 8.40 -3.70 -6.32
N LEU A 46 7.95 -2.79 -7.18
CA LEU A 46 8.37 -1.40 -7.19
C LEU A 46 7.45 -0.61 -6.26
N THR A 47 8.05 -0.03 -5.23
CA THR A 47 7.31 0.73 -4.20
C THR A 47 7.37 2.24 -4.42
N ASP A 48 8.16 2.69 -5.39
CA ASP A 48 8.34 4.10 -5.77
C ASP A 48 7.08 4.65 -6.47
N ASP A 49 6.50 3.89 -7.40
CA ASP A 49 5.30 4.25 -8.17
C ASP A 49 4.07 3.47 -7.70
N VAL A 50 3.65 3.72 -6.47
CA VAL A 50 2.45 3.12 -5.88
C VAL A 50 1.32 4.14 -5.84
N CYS A 51 0.22 3.81 -6.49
CA CYS A 51 -1.03 4.57 -6.41
C CYS A 51 -1.99 3.88 -5.44
N LEU A 52 -2.38 4.59 -4.39
CA LEU A 52 -3.41 4.16 -3.44
C LEU A 52 -4.75 4.82 -3.79
N MET A 53 -5.80 4.00 -3.85
CA MET A 53 -7.18 4.44 -4.05
C MET A 53 -8.04 3.95 -2.89
N VAL A 54 -8.77 4.85 -2.25
CA VAL A 54 -9.70 4.49 -1.17
C VAL A 54 -10.99 3.96 -1.79
N LEU A 55 -11.28 2.68 -1.59
CA LEU A 55 -12.47 2.00 -2.12
C LEU A 55 -13.66 2.13 -1.17
N GLN A 56 -13.39 1.99 0.13
CA GLN A 56 -14.41 2.06 1.16
C GLN A 56 -13.82 2.64 2.44
N ARG A 57 -14.64 3.40 3.17
CA ARG A 57 -14.33 3.92 4.51
C ARG A 57 -15.50 3.62 5.41
N ASP A 58 -15.20 2.95 6.51
CA ASP A 58 -16.14 2.67 7.57
C ASP A 58 -15.57 3.22 8.88
N GLU A 59 -16.41 3.87 9.66
CA GLU A 59 -16.03 4.36 10.96
C GLU A 59 -16.91 3.77 12.05
N SER A 60 -16.27 3.38 13.13
CA SER A 60 -16.90 2.90 14.36
C SER A 60 -16.44 3.76 15.53
N ALA A 61 -17.04 3.53 16.70
CA ALA A 61 -16.74 4.28 17.92
C ALA A 61 -15.24 4.25 18.27
N ASP A 62 -14.58 3.10 18.09
CA ASP A 62 -13.20 2.88 18.51
C ASP A 62 -12.21 2.66 17.35
N SER A 63 -12.71 2.49 16.12
CA SER A 63 -11.89 2.13 14.96
C SER A 63 -12.31 2.83 13.67
N LEU A 64 -11.33 3.03 12.80
CA LEU A 64 -11.46 3.52 11.45
C LEU A 64 -11.02 2.41 10.51
N GLN A 65 -11.88 1.98 9.60
CA GLN A 65 -11.61 0.91 8.65
C GLN A 65 -11.56 1.49 7.25
N VAL A 66 -10.49 1.19 6.53
CA VAL A 66 -10.32 1.60 5.14
C VAL A 66 -10.07 0.38 4.31
N LYS A 67 -10.89 0.20 3.28
CA LYS A 67 -10.55 -0.67 2.16
C LYS A 67 -9.86 0.20 1.12
N ALA A 68 -8.60 -0.10 0.83
CA ALA A 68 -7.81 0.60 -0.18
C ALA A 68 -7.33 -0.37 -1.25
N GLY A 69 -7.44 0.02 -2.52
CA GLY A 69 -6.80 -0.64 -3.64
C GLY A 69 -5.45 0.01 -3.92
N LEU A 70 -4.42 -0.78 -4.11
CA LEU A 70 -3.09 -0.31 -4.48
C LEU A 70 -2.72 -0.87 -5.84
N SER A 71 -2.44 0.01 -6.78
CA SER A 71 -1.86 -0.33 -8.07
C SER A 71 -0.38 0.02 -8.04
N TYR A 72 0.45 -0.94 -8.42
CA TYR A 72 1.90 -0.81 -8.44
C TYR A 72 2.48 -1.61 -9.60
N PHE A 73 3.77 -1.46 -9.85
CA PHE A 73 4.45 -2.26 -10.85
C PHE A 73 5.38 -3.28 -10.19
N SER A 74 5.50 -4.45 -10.79
CA SER A 74 6.53 -5.41 -10.45
C SER A 74 7.48 -5.60 -11.62
N ILE A 75 8.68 -6.07 -11.35
CA ILE A 75 9.64 -6.45 -12.38
C ILE A 75 10.01 -7.92 -12.22
N ILE A 76 10.43 -8.53 -13.32
CA ILE A 76 11.17 -9.77 -13.29
C ILE A 76 12.62 -9.38 -13.56
N PRO A 77 13.52 -9.42 -12.56
CA PRO A 77 14.94 -9.23 -12.80
C PRO A 77 15.41 -10.39 -13.67
N GLY A 78 15.54 -10.14 -14.98
CA GLY A 78 16.28 -11.04 -15.85
C GLY A 78 17.74 -11.06 -15.41
N CYS A 79 18.39 -12.22 -15.45
CA CYS A 79 19.85 -12.28 -15.34
C CYS A 79 20.43 -11.29 -16.35
N ALA A 80 20.99 -10.19 -15.85
CA ALA A 80 21.69 -9.21 -16.66
C ALA A 80 22.94 -9.88 -17.25
N CYS A 81 22.80 -10.55 -18.39
CA CYS A 81 23.89 -10.66 -19.35
C CYS A 81 23.90 -9.36 -20.14
N GLU A 82 24.83 -8.50 -19.76
CA GLU A 82 25.14 -7.19 -20.34
C GLU A 82 25.16 -7.22 -21.88
N ALA A 83 24.12 -6.69 -22.55
CA ALA A 83 24.19 -6.17 -23.93
C ALA A 83 22.84 -5.70 -24.52
N ASP A 84 21.69 -6.05 -23.93
CA ASP A 84 20.40 -5.81 -24.59
C ASP A 84 19.63 -4.63 -23.97
N PRO A 85 19.33 -3.55 -24.73
CA PRO A 85 18.63 -2.35 -24.24
C PRO A 85 17.12 -2.56 -24.09
N THR A 86 16.66 -3.81 -23.98
CA THR A 86 15.24 -4.10 -23.76
C THR A 86 14.84 -3.53 -22.39
N PRO A 87 13.90 -2.56 -22.33
CA PRO A 87 13.44 -2.04 -21.05
C PRO A 87 12.90 -3.17 -20.19
N MET A 88 13.31 -3.22 -18.92
CA MET A 88 12.70 -4.12 -17.94
C MET A 88 11.18 -4.00 -18.06
N SER A 89 10.50 -5.11 -18.35
CA SER A 89 9.04 -5.08 -18.47
C SER A 89 8.45 -4.87 -17.07
N GLU A 90 7.95 -3.67 -16.83
CA GLU A 90 7.12 -3.35 -15.69
C GLU A 90 5.77 -4.04 -15.86
N LEU A 91 5.45 -4.92 -14.93
CA LEU A 91 4.22 -5.67 -14.90
C LEU A 91 3.26 -4.96 -13.95
N PRO A 92 2.10 -4.48 -14.43
CA PRO A 92 1.12 -3.87 -13.55
C PRO A 92 0.53 -4.95 -12.62
N GLU A 93 0.53 -4.64 -11.34
CA GLU A 93 -0.01 -5.43 -10.24
C GLU A 93 -1.06 -4.61 -9.50
N TYR A 94 -2.01 -5.31 -8.88
CA TYR A 94 -3.06 -4.71 -8.08
C TYR A 94 -3.31 -5.55 -6.85
N VAL A 95 -3.46 -4.90 -5.70
CA VAL A 95 -3.79 -5.56 -4.44
C VAL A 95 -4.77 -4.73 -3.64
N GLU A 96 -5.70 -5.39 -2.96
CA GLU A 96 -6.59 -4.74 -2.00
C GLU A 96 -6.04 -4.93 -0.58
N LEU A 97 -6.06 -3.86 0.20
CA LEU A 97 -5.65 -3.84 1.60
C LEU A 97 -6.81 -3.37 2.46
N GLN A 98 -7.00 -4.06 3.59
CA GLN A 98 -7.77 -3.57 4.72
C GLN A 98 -6.81 -2.89 5.69
N ILE A 99 -7.10 -1.63 6.01
CA ILE A 99 -6.36 -0.85 7.01
C ILE A 99 -7.32 -0.59 8.17
N ASP A 100 -7.03 -1.16 9.33
CA ASP A 100 -7.78 -0.93 10.57
C ASP A 100 -6.96 -0.02 11.49
N ILE A 101 -7.43 1.21 11.73
CA ILE A 101 -6.78 2.19 12.60
C ILE A 101 -7.59 2.32 13.89
N ARG A 102 -6.95 2.16 15.05
CA ARG A 102 -7.58 2.39 16.36
C ARG A 102 -7.57 3.89 16.67
N ARG A 103 -8.73 4.45 17.03
CA ARG A 103 -8.86 5.89 17.32
C ARG A 103 -8.14 6.31 18.60
N ALA A 104 -8.02 5.42 19.58
CA ALA A 104 -7.45 5.74 20.89
C ALA A 104 -5.96 6.09 20.82
N ASP A 105 -5.22 5.40 19.94
CA ASP A 105 -3.76 5.48 19.88
C ASP A 105 -3.21 5.51 18.45
N CYS A 106 -4.06 5.65 17.44
CA CYS A 106 -3.69 5.68 16.02
C CYS A 106 -2.89 4.47 15.54
N ALA A 107 -2.82 3.36 16.29
CA ALA A 107 -2.19 2.15 15.77
C ALA A 107 -3.03 1.56 14.65
N ALA A 108 -2.34 1.19 13.58
CA ALA A 108 -2.90 0.62 12.38
C ALA A 108 -2.47 -0.82 12.20
N MET A 109 -3.36 -1.60 11.58
CA MET A 109 -3.07 -2.95 11.13
C MET A 109 -3.42 -3.06 9.65
N LEU A 110 -2.46 -3.52 8.86
CA LEU A 110 -2.62 -3.81 7.44
C LEU A 110 -2.94 -5.28 7.26
N ARG A 111 -3.98 -5.58 6.48
CA ARG A 111 -4.31 -6.94 6.08
C ARG A 111 -4.48 -6.99 4.57
N LEU A 112 -3.82 -7.95 3.93
CA LEU A 112 -4.01 -8.27 2.53
C LEU A 112 -5.41 -8.85 2.34
N LEU A 113 -6.19 -8.25 1.45
CA LEU A 113 -7.43 -8.82 0.95
C LEU A 113 -7.07 -9.52 -0.35
N GLY A 114 -6.85 -10.84 -0.26
CA GLY A 114 -6.76 -11.71 -1.42
C GLY A 114 -8.16 -12.13 -1.87
N ASP A 115 -8.29 -12.42 -3.16
CA ASP A 115 -9.43 -13.16 -3.71
C ASP A 115 -9.35 -14.65 -3.29
#